data_AF-A0A2V9B119-F1
#
_entry.id   AF-A0A2V9B119-F1
#
_cell.length_a   1.000
_cell.length_b   1.000
_cell.length_c   1.000
_cell.angle_alpha   90.00
_cell.angle_beta   90.00
_cell.angle_gamma   90.00
#
_symmetry.space_group_name_H-M   'P 1'
#
loop_
_entity.id
_entity.type
_entity.pdbx_description
1 polymer ?
#
loop_
_entity_poly.entity_id
_entity_poly.type
_entity_poly.pdbx_seq_one_letter_code
_entity_poly.pdbx_strand_id
1 'polypeptide(L)'
;TLRDKTLLATTLGYGPRFLHSTRQLHKGGPNTGLFVQFVDEPAEPLPVPETDYSFAQLIKAQALGDFQALTQRGRRVLRVQLGKDAAGGLRSFESALRA
;
A
#
# COMPACT_ATOMS: atom_id res chain seq x y z
N THR A 1 9.95 17.79 1.34
CA THR A 1 9.45 16.40 1.37
C THR A 1 8.13 16.33 2.16
N LEU A 2 7.42 15.19 2.19
CA LEU A 2 6.23 15.02 3.05
C LEU A 2 6.55 15.32 4.52
N ARG A 3 7.71 14.84 4.98
CA ARG A 3 8.27 15.16 6.31
C ARG A 3 8.42 16.66 6.51
N ASP A 4 9.05 17.39 5.58
CA ASP A 4 9.30 18.83 5.78
C ASP A 4 8.02 19.65 5.79
N LYS A 5 7.01 19.25 5.00
CA LYS A 5 5.72 19.96 4.92
C LYS A 5 4.81 19.67 6.11
N THR A 6 4.87 18.47 6.68
CA THR A 6 3.95 18.04 7.75
C THR A 6 4.61 18.00 9.12
N LEU A 7 5.94 18.05 9.17
CA LEU A 7 6.78 17.78 10.34
C LEU A 7 6.55 16.39 10.97
N LEU A 8 5.91 15.47 10.23
CA LEU A 8 5.66 14.10 10.68
C LEU A 8 6.77 13.16 10.22
N ALA A 9 7.16 12.24 11.11
CA ALA A 9 8.04 11.14 10.75
C ALA A 9 7.40 10.33 9.61
N THR A 10 8.09 10.28 8.47
CA THR A 10 7.58 9.67 7.23
C THR A 10 8.49 8.51 6.85
N THR A 11 7.90 7.34 6.62
CA THR A 11 8.59 6.16 6.12
C THR A 11 7.97 5.72 4.79
N LEU A 12 8.76 5.06 3.95
CA LEU A 12 8.32 4.48 2.68
C LEU A 12 8.78 3.02 2.62
N GLY A 13 7.92 2.13 2.12
CA GLY A 13 8.25 0.73 1.93
C GLY A 13 7.43 0.10 0.82
N TYR A 14 8.04 -0.86 0.11
CA TYR A 14 7.38 -1.61 -0.95
C TYR A 14 6.75 -2.90 -0.40
N GLY A 15 5.50 -3.15 -0.78
CA GLY A 15 4.80 -4.39 -0.45
C GLY A 15 5.27 -5.54 -1.33
N PRO A 16 5.16 -6.81 -0.85
CA PRO A 16 4.72 -7.22 0.48
C PRO A 16 5.82 -7.18 1.55
N ARG A 17 7.07 -6.82 1.17
CA ARG A 17 8.26 -6.92 2.03
C ARG A 17 8.14 -6.20 3.38
N PHE A 18 7.54 -5.01 3.42
CA PHE A 18 7.43 -4.23 4.66
C PHE A 18 6.57 -4.95 5.74
N LEU A 19 5.74 -5.90 5.33
CA LEU A 19 4.89 -6.66 6.25
C LEU A 19 5.72 -7.47 7.27
N HIS A 20 7.00 -7.74 7.03
CA HIS A 20 7.81 -8.56 7.92
C HIS A 20 8.76 -7.76 8.84
N SER A 21 8.85 -6.44 8.66
CA SER A 21 9.83 -5.60 9.38
C SER A 21 9.18 -4.56 10.30
N THR A 22 8.20 -3.80 9.81
CA THR A 22 7.59 -2.70 10.56
C THR A 22 6.16 -2.99 11.02
N ARG A 23 5.70 -4.24 10.90
CA ARG A 23 4.32 -4.63 11.22
C ARG A 23 3.91 -4.26 12.64
N GLN A 24 4.80 -4.41 13.61
CA GLN A 24 4.48 -4.09 15.01
C GLN A 24 4.30 -2.58 15.22
N LEU A 25 5.13 -1.76 14.60
CA LEU A 25 4.98 -0.30 14.61
C LEU A 25 3.64 0.12 13.96
N HIS A 26 3.29 -0.49 12.83
CA HIS A 26 2.12 -0.09 12.05
C HIS A 26 0.78 -0.63 12.60
N LYS A 27 0.78 -1.83 13.17
CA LYS A 27 -0.45 -2.53 13.58
C LYS A 27 -0.56 -2.73 15.10
N GLY A 28 0.55 -2.96 15.79
CA GLY A 28 0.57 -3.26 17.23
C GLY A 28 0.80 -2.05 18.14
N GLY A 29 1.41 -0.98 17.63
CA GLY A 29 1.72 0.24 18.40
C GLY A 29 0.52 1.16 18.63
N PRO A 30 0.73 2.35 19.23
CA PRO A 30 -0.33 3.33 19.50
C PRO A 30 -1.14 3.76 18.26
N ASN A 31 -2.36 4.24 18.51
CA ASN A 31 -3.38 4.85 17.62
C ASN A 31 -2.96 5.93 16.59
N THR A 32 -1.67 6.17 16.35
CA THR A 32 -1.18 7.48 15.89
C THR A 32 -0.75 7.54 14.43
N GLY A 33 -0.51 6.39 13.78
CA GLY A 33 -0.06 6.33 12.39
C GLY A 33 -1.11 6.79 11.37
N LEU A 34 -0.62 7.42 10.29
CA LEU A 34 -1.35 7.74 9.07
C LEU A 34 -0.76 6.92 7.93
N PHE A 35 -1.60 6.23 7.16
CA PHE A 35 -1.15 5.30 6.13
C PHE A 35 -1.71 5.71 4.77
N VAL A 36 -0.85 5.72 3.74
CA VAL A 36 -1.25 5.83 2.35
C VAL A 36 -0.70 4.60 1.63
N GLN A 37 -1.60 3.77 1.09
CA GLN A 37 -1.25 2.62 0.27
C GLN A 37 -1.49 2.95 -1.19
N PHE A 38 -0.43 2.92 -1.99
CA PHE A 38 -0.52 2.92 -3.44
C PHE A 38 -0.51 1.48 -3.93
N VAL A 39 -1.49 1.13 -4.76
CA VAL A 39 -1.59 -0.19 -5.37
C VAL A 39 -1.83 -0.03 -6.87
N ASP A 40 -1.16 -0.85 -7.67
CA ASP A 40 -1.35 -0.92 -9.11
C ASP A 40 -2.24 -2.11 -9.49
N GLU A 41 -2.46 -2.29 -10.79
CA GLU A 41 -3.00 -3.52 -11.35
C GLU A 41 -1.84 -4.30 -11.98
N PRO A 42 -1.41 -5.43 -11.38
CA PRO A 42 -0.34 -6.23 -11.94
C PRO A 42 -0.67 -6.67 -13.36
N ALA A 43 0.33 -6.61 -14.24
CA ALA A 43 0.26 -7.15 -15.58
C ALA A 43 0.22 -8.70 -15.57
N GLU A 44 0.30 -9.31 -16.76
CA GLU A 44 -0.02 -10.71 -17.07
C GLU A 44 0.18 -11.73 -15.92
N PRO A 45 -0.83 -12.58 -15.67
CA PRO A 45 -0.82 -13.50 -14.54
C PRO A 45 0.24 -14.60 -14.74
N LEU A 46 1.39 -14.45 -14.08
CA LEU A 46 2.35 -15.55 -13.93
C LEU A 46 1.79 -16.56 -12.90
N PRO A 47 1.56 -17.84 -13.27
CA PRO A 47 1.05 -18.84 -12.32
C PRO A 47 2.08 -19.12 -11.21
N VAL A 48 1.59 -19.37 -10.00
CA VAL A 48 2.43 -19.88 -8.91
C VAL A 48 2.47 -21.40 -9.00
N PRO A 49 3.66 -22.04 -9.04
CA PRO A 49 3.79 -23.49 -9.15
C PRO A 49 2.98 -24.22 -8.06
N GLU A 50 2.34 -25.33 -8.45
CA GLU A 50 1.59 -26.21 -7.54
C GLU A 50 0.38 -25.55 -6.84
N THR A 51 -0.14 -24.46 -7.38
CA THR A 51 -1.32 -23.76 -6.86
C THR A 51 -2.33 -23.42 -7.95
N ASP A 52 -3.52 -22.96 -7.56
CA ASP A 52 -4.61 -22.54 -8.44
C ASP A 52 -4.67 -21.01 -8.65
N TYR A 53 -3.62 -20.28 -8.28
CA TYR A 53 -3.55 -18.82 -8.42
C TYR A 53 -2.24 -18.32 -9.03
N SER A 54 -2.25 -17.07 -9.46
CA SER A 54 -1.11 -16.33 -10.03
C SER A 54 -0.43 -15.43 -9.00
N PHE A 55 0.81 -15.03 -9.29
CA PHE A 55 1.52 -14.02 -8.48
C PHE A 55 0.75 -12.70 -8.43
N ALA A 56 0.06 -12.31 -9.52
CA ALA A 56 -0.81 -11.15 -9.55
C ALA A 56 -1.94 -11.27 -8.51
N GLN A 57 -2.61 -12.42 -8.44
CA GLN A 57 -3.63 -12.69 -7.42
C GLN A 57 -3.05 -12.70 -6.01
N LEU A 58 -1.87 -13.30 -5.81
CA LEU A 58 -1.19 -13.33 -4.51
C LEU A 58 -0.85 -11.93 -4.00
N ILE A 59 -0.25 -11.08 -4.86
CA ILE A 59 0.11 -9.70 -4.53
C ILE A 59 -1.16 -8.88 -4.20
N LYS A 60 -2.21 -9.01 -5.02
CA LYS A 60 -3.49 -8.34 -4.79
C LYS A 60 -4.12 -8.76 -3.46
N ALA A 61 -4.11 -10.05 -3.15
CA ALA A 61 -4.63 -10.60 -1.90
C ALA A 61 -3.84 -10.09 -0.69
N GLN A 62 -2.50 -10.08 -0.77
CA GLN A 62 -1.65 -9.56 0.30
C GLN A 62 -1.85 -8.06 0.56
N ALA A 63 -1.94 -7.25 -0.51
CA ALA A 63 -2.22 -5.82 -0.40
C ALA A 63 -3.60 -5.56 0.21
N LEU A 64 -4.61 -6.34 -0.20
CA LEU A 64 -5.95 -6.27 0.38
C LEU A 64 -5.99 -6.68 1.85
N GLY A 65 -5.33 -7.78 2.21
CA GLY A 65 -5.23 -8.23 3.59
C GLY A 65 -4.53 -7.20 4.49
N ASP A 66 -3.52 -6.49 3.98
CA ASP A 66 -2.88 -5.40 4.72
C ASP A 66 -3.85 -4.24 5.00
N PHE A 67 -4.56 -3.79 3.96
CA PHE A 67 -5.58 -2.74 4.09
C PHE A 67 -6.68 -3.11 5.10
N GLN A 68 -7.21 -4.33 5.00
CA GLN A 68 -8.22 -4.85 5.92
C GLN A 68 -7.70 -4.92 7.35
N ALA A 69 -6.47 -5.40 7.56
CA ALA A 69 -5.87 -5.50 8.87
C ALA A 69 -5.62 -4.14 9.54
N LEU A 70 -5.35 -3.09 8.76
CA LEU A 70 -5.28 -1.71 9.24
C LEU A 70 -6.67 -1.18 9.58
N THR A 71 -7.64 -1.34 8.67
CA THR A 71 -9.02 -0.87 8.85
C THR A 71 -9.68 -1.49 10.07
N GLN A 72 -9.57 -2.82 10.24
CA GLN A 72 -10.13 -3.54 11.39
C GLN A 72 -9.54 -3.10 12.74
N ARG A 73 -8.32 -2.53 12.75
CA ARG A 73 -7.67 -1.98 13.94
C ARG A 73 -7.98 -0.49 14.15
N GLY A 74 -8.92 0.08 13.40
CA GLY A 74 -9.28 1.50 13.47
C GLY A 74 -8.16 2.43 13.03
N ARG A 75 -7.26 1.97 12.14
CA ARG A 75 -6.17 2.81 11.61
C ARG A 75 -6.69 3.75 10.53
N ARG A 76 -6.09 4.94 10.44
CA ARG A 76 -6.36 5.92 9.39
C ARG A 76 -5.56 5.54 8.14
N VAL A 77 -6.20 4.87 7.20
CA VAL A 77 -5.58 4.40 5.96
C VAL A 77 -6.35 4.90 4.75
N LEU A 78 -5.63 5.53 3.82
CA LEU A 78 -6.09 5.85 2.48
C LEU A 78 -5.48 4.85 1.50
N ARG A 79 -6.29 4.22 0.66
CA ARG A 79 -5.82 3.36 -0.42
C ARG A 79 -6.09 4.01 -1.77
N VAL A 80 -5.06 4.12 -2.59
CA VAL A 80 -5.10 4.75 -3.92
C VAL A 80 -4.80 3.68 -4.97
N GLN A 81 -5.74 3.49 -5.89
CA GLN A 81 -5.58 2.62 -7.05
C GLN A 81 -4.95 3.41 -8.20
N LEU A 82 -3.77 2.98 -8.63
CA LEU A 82 -3.01 3.62 -9.71
C LEU A 82 -3.38 3.11 -11.11
N GLY A 83 -4.09 1.98 -11.19
CA GLY A 83 -4.44 1.33 -12.45
C GLY A 83 -3.27 0.58 -13.07
N LYS A 84 -3.33 0.33 -14.38
CA LYS A 84 -2.34 -0.45 -15.15
C LYS A 84 -1.04 0.32 -15.44
N ASP A 85 -1.11 1.65 -15.57
CA ASP A 85 0.06 2.52 -15.66
C ASP A 85 0.30 3.18 -14.31
N ALA A 86 1.10 2.53 -13.45
CA ALA A 86 1.39 3.04 -12.12
C ALA A 86 2.04 4.45 -12.14
N ALA A 87 2.89 4.71 -13.12
CA ALA A 87 3.57 6.00 -13.26
C ALA A 87 2.58 7.09 -13.68
N GLY A 88 1.70 6.80 -14.62
CA GLY A 88 0.58 7.67 -15.00
C GLY A 88 -0.38 7.93 -13.85
N GLY A 89 -0.77 6.89 -13.12
CA GLY A 89 -1.63 7.00 -11.94
C GLY A 89 -1.02 7.92 -10.87
N LEU A 90 0.29 7.81 -10.62
CA LEU A 90 0.99 8.69 -9.68
C LEU A 90 1.00 10.15 -10.13
N ARG A 91 1.22 10.42 -11.43
CA ARG A 91 1.15 11.80 -11.97
C ARG A 91 -0.25 12.40 -11.83
N SER A 92 -1.29 11.62 -12.09
CA SER A 92 -2.68 12.04 -11.91
C SER A 92 -2.99 12.33 -10.44
N PHE A 93 -2.52 11.46 -9.53
CA PHE A 93 -2.66 11.67 -8.10
C PHE A 93 -1.94 12.96 -7.64
N GLU A 94 -0.71 13.21 -8.11
CA GLU A 94 0.01 14.44 -7.80
C GLU A 94 -0.76 15.67 -8.29
N SER A 95 -1.31 15.62 -9.50
CA SER A 95 -2.08 16.73 -10.07
C SER A 95 -3.33 17.02 -9.25
N ALA A 96 -4.03 15.99 -8.79
CA ALA A 96 -5.23 16.13 -7.96
C ALA A 96 -4.94 16.73 -6.57
N LEU A 97 -3.73 16.57 -6.02
CA LEU A 97 -3.33 17.20 -4.76
C LEU A 97 -2.98 18.69 -4.88
N ARG A 98 -2.77 19.19 -6.10
CA ARG A 98 -2.42 20.59 -6.37
C ARG A 98 -3.62 21.43 -6.79
N ALA A 99 -4.73 20.79 -7.15
CA ALA A 99 -6.01 21.43 -7.44
C ALA A 99 -6.74 21.83 -6.15
#